data_AF-A0A5U6BLC9-F1
#
_entry.id   AF-A0A5U6BLC9-F1
#
_cell.length_a   1.000
_cell.length_b   1.000
_cell.length_c   1.000
_cell.angle_alpha   90.00
_cell.angle_beta   90.00
_cell.angle_gamma   90.00
#
_symmetry.space_group_name_H-M   'P 1'
#
loop_
_entity.id
_entity.type
_entity.pdbx_description
1 polymer ?
#
loop_
_entity_poly.entity_id
_entity_poly.type
_entity_poly.pdbx_seq_one_letter_code
_entity_poly.pdbx_strand_id
1 'polypeptide(L)'
;MWLVACGTPSTVYVSEPPVPLPAEWLADCVPPPLPEPFTFGASVDYNLQLLAVIKNCNVDKALIREAEAAQQHEFSGVAGTAHQPLAE
;
A
#
# COMPACT_ATOMS: atom_id res chain seq x y z
N MET A 1 -52.70 -27.56 -0.57
CA MET A 1 -51.94 -27.06 0.58
C MET A 1 -50.46 -27.18 0.23
N TRP A 2 -49.76 -26.08 -0.08
CA TRP A 2 -48.31 -26.11 -0.37
C TRP A 2 -47.57 -25.56 0.85
N LEU A 3 -46.71 -26.38 1.44
CA LEU A 3 -45.82 -25.98 2.53
C LEU A 3 -44.54 -25.44 1.89
N VAL A 4 -44.32 -24.13 1.99
CA VAL A 4 -43.05 -23.54 1.58
C VAL A 4 -42.11 -23.66 2.77
N ALA A 5 -41.01 -24.40 2.61
CA ALA A 5 -39.98 -24.50 3.62
C ALA A 5 -39.18 -23.18 3.67
N CYS A 6 -38.98 -22.65 4.88
CA CYS A 6 -38.13 -21.49 5.12
C CYS A 6 -36.67 -21.96 5.15
N GLY A 7 -35.97 -21.83 4.03
CA GLY A 7 -34.52 -22.01 3.96
C GLY A 7 -33.81 -20.73 4.41
N THR A 8 -32.74 -20.87 5.19
CA THR A 8 -31.84 -19.76 5.50
C THR A 8 -31.16 -19.26 4.22
N PRO A 9 -31.06 -17.94 4.00
CA PRO A 9 -30.37 -17.43 2.81
C PRO A 9 -28.89 -17.84 2.86
N SER A 10 -28.39 -18.45 1.78
CA SER A 10 -26.96 -18.73 1.63
C SER A 10 -26.19 -17.43 1.43
N THR A 11 -25.14 -17.22 2.23
CA THR A 11 -24.22 -16.09 2.05
C THR A 11 -23.15 -16.47 1.03
N VAL A 12 -23.07 -15.73 -0.08
CA VAL A 12 -21.99 -15.85 -1.06
C VAL A 12 -20.90 -14.86 -0.68
N TYR A 13 -19.70 -15.36 -0.38
CA TYR A 13 -18.52 -14.53 -0.18
C TYR A 13 -17.85 -14.28 -1.54
N VAL A 14 -17.51 -13.03 -1.81
CA VAL A 14 -16.77 -12.62 -3.01
C VAL A 14 -15.41 -12.09 -2.57
N SER A 15 -14.36 -12.39 -3.34
CA SER A 15 -13.04 -11.83 -3.06
C SER A 15 -13.04 -10.34 -3.38
N GLU A 16 -12.79 -9.51 -2.36
CA GLU A 16 -12.56 -8.07 -2.53
C GLU A 16 -11.17 -7.85 -3.14
N PRO A 17 -11.00 -6.89 -4.06
CA PRO A 17 -9.68 -6.44 -4.48
C PRO A 17 -8.88 -5.84 -3.31
N PRO A 18 -7.54 -5.87 -3.35
CA PRO A 18 -6.70 -5.27 -2.31
C PRO A 18 -6.99 -3.78 -2.14
N VAL A 19 -7.03 -3.31 -0.89
CA VAL A 19 -7.18 -1.89 -0.60
C VAL A 19 -5.89 -1.17 -1.05
N PRO A 20 -5.99 -0.15 -1.92
CA PRO A 20 -4.81 0.58 -2.39
C PRO A 20 -4.13 1.30 -1.24
N LEU A 21 -2.81 1.48 -1.35
CA LEU A 21 -2.06 2.28 -0.39
C LEU A 21 -2.55 3.75 -0.39
N PRO A 22 -2.43 4.45 0.76
CA PRO A 22 -2.77 5.85 0.84
C PRO A 22 -1.96 6.69 -0.16
N ALA A 23 -2.64 7.58 -0.89
CA ALA A 23 -2.01 8.38 -1.95
C ALA A 23 -0.89 9.28 -1.44
N GLU A 24 -0.99 9.72 -0.17
CA GLU A 24 0.03 10.51 0.51
C GLU A 24 1.36 9.77 0.69
N TRP A 25 1.36 8.43 0.72
CA TRP A 25 2.60 7.64 0.81
C TRP A 25 3.33 7.62 -0.52
N LEU A 26 2.60 7.78 -1.62
CA LEU A 26 3.14 7.81 -2.99
C LEU A 26 3.55 9.22 -3.41
N ALA A 27 3.57 10.18 -2.48
CA ALA A 27 4.01 11.54 -2.74
C ALA A 27 5.51 11.60 -3.10
N ASP A 28 5.87 12.60 -3.89
CA ASP A 28 7.25 12.83 -4.29
C ASP A 28 8.16 13.19 -3.11
N CYS A 29 9.45 12.85 -3.20
CA CYS A 29 10.45 13.31 -2.23
C CYS A 29 10.60 14.85 -2.35
N VAL A 30 10.13 15.60 -1.37
CA VAL A 30 10.19 17.07 -1.40
C VAL A 30 11.59 17.58 -0.99
N PRO A 31 12.29 18.35 -1.83
CA PRO A 31 13.59 18.92 -1.46
C PRO A 31 13.44 19.98 -0.36
N PRO A 32 14.49 20.21 0.45
CA PRO A 32 14.49 21.30 1.41
C PRO A 32 14.40 22.66 0.70
N PRO A 33 13.96 23.73 1.39
CA PRO A 33 13.92 25.07 0.82
C PRO A 33 15.35 25.55 0.50
N LEU A 34 15.50 26.26 -0.63
CA LEU A 34 16.78 26.87 -0.99
C LEU A 34 17.12 28.00 -0.01
N PRO A 35 18.34 28.01 0.57
CA PRO A 35 18.76 29.10 1.44
C PRO A 35 19.09 30.36 0.65
N GLU A 36 18.73 31.51 1.22
CA GLU A 36 18.98 32.85 0.66
C GLU A 36 19.72 33.69 1.72
N PRO A 37 20.97 34.15 1.46
CA PRO A 37 21.76 33.95 0.24
C PRO A 37 22.37 32.54 0.14
N PHE A 38 22.49 32.02 -1.09
CA PHE A 38 23.10 30.73 -1.37
C PHE A 38 24.64 30.79 -1.35
N THR A 39 25.23 30.98 -0.16
CA THR A 39 26.68 30.97 0.04
C THR A 39 27.28 29.56 -0.05
N PHE A 40 28.62 29.45 -0.12
CA PHE A 40 29.30 28.15 -0.07
C PHE A 40 29.00 27.37 1.22
N GLY A 41 28.96 28.03 2.37
CA GLY A 41 28.59 27.35 3.63
C GLY A 41 27.15 26.84 3.59
N ALA A 42 26.22 27.68 3.10
CA ALA A 42 24.81 27.31 2.95
C ALA A 42 24.62 26.15 1.96
N SER A 43 25.46 26.03 0.93
CA SER A 43 25.40 24.91 0.00
C SER A 43 25.84 23.60 0.64
N VAL A 44 26.83 23.61 1.53
CA VAL A 44 27.22 22.42 2.31
C VAL A 44 26.04 21.94 3.16
N ASP A 45 25.42 22.84 3.92
CA ASP A 45 24.28 22.50 4.78
C ASP A 45 23.07 22.03 3.96
N TYR A 46 22.80 22.67 2.83
CA TYR A 46 21.72 22.29 1.92
C TYR A 46 21.95 20.88 1.33
N ASN A 47 23.18 20.55 0.92
CA ASN A 47 23.50 19.21 0.41
C ASN A 47 23.37 18.13 1.49
N LEU A 48 23.74 18.43 2.74
CA LEU A 48 23.52 17.51 3.86
C LEU A 48 22.02 17.25 4.08
N GLN A 49 21.19 18.30 4.04
CA GLN A 49 19.73 18.16 4.14
C GLN A 49 19.17 17.34 2.96
N LEU A 50 19.64 17.59 1.73
CA LEU A 50 19.22 16.85 0.55
C LEU A 50 19.56 15.36 0.68
N LEU A 51 20.76 15.02 1.16
CA LEU A 51 21.16 13.63 1.41
C LEU A 51 20.26 12.96 2.46
N ALA A 52 19.85 13.68 3.50
CA ALA A 52 18.91 13.17 4.50
C ALA A 52 17.52 12.90 3.90
N VAL A 53 17.00 13.81 3.07
CA VAL A 53 15.73 13.61 2.34
C VAL A 53 15.81 12.39 1.43
N ILE A 54 16.88 12.25 0.64
CA ILE A 54 17.08 11.11 -0.26
C ILE A 54 17.13 9.80 0.53
N LYS A 55 17.86 9.79 1.66
CA LYS A 55 17.95 8.61 2.53
C LYS A 55 16.57 8.17 3.01
N ASN A 56 15.80 9.10 3.59
CA ASN A 56 14.48 8.78 4.12
C ASN A 56 13.52 8.34 3.01
N CYS A 57 13.49 9.07 1.90
CA CYS A 57 12.60 8.73 0.79
C CYS A 57 12.93 7.35 0.18
N ASN A 58 14.21 6.95 0.16
CA ASN A 58 14.57 5.62 -0.30
C ASN A 58 14.09 4.52 0.66
N VAL A 59 14.08 4.77 1.97
CA VAL A 59 13.50 3.85 2.96
C VAL A 59 11.98 3.77 2.77
N ASP A 60 11.30 4.91 2.66
CA ASP A 60 9.85 4.95 2.48
C ASP A 60 9.43 4.19 1.21
N LYS A 61 10.10 4.41 0.09
CA LYS A 61 9.86 3.67 -1.17
C LYS A 61 10.12 2.17 -1.04
N ALA A 62 11.08 1.74 -0.23
CA ALA A 62 11.33 0.33 -0.01
C ALA A 62 10.18 -0.31 0.78
N LEU A 63 9.73 0.35 1.86
CA LEU A 63 8.62 -0.10 2.69
C LEU A 63 7.30 -0.14 1.92
N ILE A 64 7.05 0.85 1.05
CA ILE A 64 5.88 0.88 0.17
C ILE A 64 5.88 -0.34 -0.77
N ARG A 65 7.01 -0.66 -1.40
CA ARG A 65 7.14 -1.83 -2.28
C ARG A 65 6.92 -3.15 -1.53
N GLU A 66 7.43 -3.24 -0.31
CA GLU A 66 7.21 -4.40 0.56
C GLU A 66 5.74 -4.56 0.93
N ALA A 67 5.06 -3.45 1.27
CA ALA A 67 3.63 -3.46 1.55
C ALA A 67 2.79 -3.86 0.32
N GLU A 68 3.10 -3.32 -0.87
CA GLU A 68 2.44 -3.72 -2.12
C GLU A 68 2.64 -5.21 -2.42
N ALA A 69 3.86 -5.71 -2.25
CA ALA A 69 4.17 -7.12 -2.47
C ALA A 69 3.41 -8.04 -1.49
N ALA A 70 3.30 -7.64 -0.22
CA ALA A 70 2.52 -8.38 0.78
C ALA A 70 1.03 -8.43 0.41
N GLN A 71 0.44 -7.30 0.00
CA GLN A 71 -0.95 -7.23 -0.47
C GLN A 71 -1.19 -8.12 -1.70
N GLN A 72 -0.28 -8.11 -2.68
CA GLN A 72 -0.36 -8.95 -3.88
C GLN A 72 -0.26 -10.44 -3.57
N HIS A 73 0.63 -10.81 -2.64
CA HIS A 73 0.80 -12.19 -2.21
C HIS A 73 -0.45 -12.71 -1.49
N GLU A 74 -1.01 -11.92 -0.57
CA GLU A 74 -2.25 -12.27 0.14
C GLU A 74 -3.42 -12.46 -0.84
N PHE A 75 -3.60 -11.53 -1.78
CA PHE A 75 -4.64 -11.65 -2.80
C PHE A 75 -4.48 -12.89 -3.68
N SER A 76 -3.25 -13.18 -4.11
CA SER A 76 -2.96 -14.37 -4.92
C SER A 76 -3.20 -15.67 -4.14
N GLY A 77 -2.91 -15.68 -2.83
CA GLY A 77 -3.21 -16.78 -1.93
C GLY A 77 -4.71 -17.04 -1.79
N VAL A 78 -5.52 -15.99 -1.62
CA VAL A 78 -6.98 -16.09 -1.52
C VAL A 78 -7.59 -16.57 -2.84
N ALA A 79 -7.15 -16.03 -3.99
CA ALA A 79 -7.61 -16.46 -5.31
C ALA A 79 -7.36 -17.96 -5.55
N GLY A 80 -6.27 -18.52 -5.01
CA GLY A 80 -5.97 -19.96 -5.08
C GLY A 80 -6.87 -20.85 -4.20
N THR A 81 -7.56 -20.29 -3.21
CA THR A 81 -8.43 -21.04 -2.27
C THR A 81 -9.92 -21.00 -2.63
N ALA A 82 -10.32 -20.24 -3.67
CA ALA A 82 -11.72 -20.05 -4.06
C ALA A 82 -12.39 -21.27 -4.74
N HIS A 83 -11.78 -22.46 -4.68
CA HIS A 83 -12.38 -23.72 -5.14
C HIS A 83 -12.36 -24.79 -4.06
N GLN A 84 -13.13 -24.60 -3.00
CA GLN A 84 -13.58 -25.75 -2.21
C GLN A 84 -15.08 -25.60 -1.96
N PRO A 85 -15.96 -26.33 -2.67
CA PRO A 85 -17.36 -26.39 -2.28
C PRO A 85 -17.40 -27.09 -0.92
N LEU A 86 -18.06 -26.47 0.06
CA LEU A 86 -18.42 -27.12 1.32
C LEU A 86 -19.30 -28.32 0.96
N ALA A 87 -18.81 -29.51 1.28
CA ALA A 87 -19.52 -30.76 1.07
C ALA A 87 -20.59 -30.97 2.17
N GLU A 88 -21.68 -31.62 1.74
CA GLU A 88 -22.86 -32.15 2.46
C GLU A 88 -24.02 -31.19 2.75
#